data_AF-X5ZSS8-F1
#
_entry.id   AF-X5ZSS8-F1
#
_cell.length_a   1.000
_cell.length_b   1.000
_cell.length_c   1.000
_cell.angle_alpha   90.00
_cell.angle_beta   90.00
_cell.angle_gamma   90.00
#
_symmetry.space_group_name_H-M   'P 1'
#
loop_
_entity.id
_entity.type
_entity.pdbx_description
1 polymer ?
#
loop_
_entity_poly.entity_id
_entity_poly.type
_entity_poly.pdbx_seq_one_letter_code
_entity_poly.pdbx_strand_id
1 'polypeptide(L)'
;MRDIEEIRDSYIGELLTIQPELEDWWDDMVADEGQAVWKRWPTGIAGHPRVLAIFRKHYLEIVAWNNAQVAEGDEPEEKWGIDSSGRSQSFEWPVEILIINIRHFAPELQPIIDGLCFVPMAMNPDDEVE
;
A
#
# COMPACT_ATOMS: atom_id res chain seq x y z
N MET A 1 1.84 9.52 17.04
CA MET A 1 1.75 9.03 15.65
C MET A 1 2.90 8.06 15.49
N ARG A 2 2.66 6.86 14.95
CA ARG A 2 3.75 5.90 14.73
C ARG A 2 4.69 6.41 13.64
N ASP A 3 5.95 6.01 13.72
CA ASP A 3 6.91 6.30 12.65
C ASP A 3 6.65 5.38 11.44
N ILE A 4 7.09 5.79 10.25
CA ILE A 4 6.83 5.04 9.00
C ILE A 4 7.39 3.61 9.07
N GLU A 5 8.55 3.44 9.69
CA GLU A 5 9.16 2.12 9.92
C GLU A 5 8.27 1.24 10.81
N GLU A 6 7.68 1.81 11.87
CA GLU A 6 6.77 1.08 12.76
C GLU A 6 5.46 0.68 12.04
N ILE A 7 4.96 1.53 11.13
CA ILE A 7 3.79 1.20 10.31
C ILE A 7 4.12 0.05 9.36
N ARG A 8 5.28 0.10 8.67
CA ARG A 8 5.76 -0.97 7.79
C ARG A 8 5.92 -2.28 8.54
N ASP A 9 6.60 -2.26 9.68
CA ASP A 9 6.92 -3.48 10.43
C ASP A 9 5.65 -4.10 11.02
N SER A 10 4.69 -3.26 11.44
CA SER A 10 3.36 -3.72 11.84
C SER A 10 2.58 -4.34 10.68
N TYR A 11 2.67 -3.76 9.48
CA TYR A 11 2.06 -4.33 8.27
C TYR A 11 2.65 -5.70 7.92
N ILE A 12 3.98 -5.82 7.94
CA ILE A 12 4.69 -7.08 7.72
C ILE A 12 4.27 -8.13 8.75
N GLY A 13 4.27 -7.77 10.04
CA GLY A 13 3.89 -8.68 11.12
C GLY A 13 2.45 -9.19 11.00
N GLU A 14 1.51 -8.31 10.64
CA GLU A 14 0.11 -8.70 10.41
C GLU A 14 -0.02 -9.65 9.20
N LEU A 15 0.70 -9.40 8.10
CA LEU A 15 0.68 -10.29 6.94
C LEU A 15 1.31 -11.65 7.24
N LEU A 16 2.46 -11.69 7.91
CA LEU A 16 3.13 -12.94 8.30
C LEU A 16 2.25 -13.78 9.24
N THR A 17 1.48 -13.12 10.11
CA THR A 17 0.56 -13.80 11.04
C THR A 17 -0.54 -14.55 10.29
N ILE A 18 -1.06 -13.99 9.20
CA ILE A 18 -2.18 -14.59 8.45
C ILE A 18 -1.73 -15.46 7.28
N GLN A 19 -0.47 -15.34 6.83
CA GLN A 19 0.05 -16.04 5.66
C GLN A 19 -0.21 -17.55 5.67
N PRO A 20 0.09 -18.32 6.75
CA PRO A 20 -0.11 -19.77 6.73
C PRO A 20 -1.57 -20.17 6.49
N GLU A 21 -2.51 -19.44 7.12
CA GLU A 21 -3.94 -19.70 6.97
C GLU A 21 -4.43 -19.38 5.54
N LEU A 22 -3.83 -18.37 4.89
CA LEU A 22 -4.15 -18.04 3.51
C LEU A 22 -3.59 -19.05 2.51
N GLU A 23 -2.40 -19.58 2.78
CA GLU A 23 -1.78 -20.63 1.97
C GLU A 23 -2.63 -21.90 2.03
N ASP A 24 -3.04 -22.34 3.24
CA ASP A 24 -3.94 -23.48 3.42
C ASP A 24 -5.29 -23.26 2.69
N TRP A 25 -5.89 -22.08 2.84
CA TRP A 25 -7.13 -21.73 2.15
C TRP A 25 -6.99 -21.79 0.62
N TRP A 26 -5.87 -21.33 0.08
CA TRP A 26 -5.64 -21.33 -1.36
C TRP A 26 -5.42 -22.74 -1.89
N ASP A 27 -4.67 -23.56 -1.16
CA ASP A 27 -4.44 -24.95 -1.52
C ASP A 27 -5.76 -25.74 -1.53
N ASP A 28 -6.65 -25.50 -0.57
CA ASP A 28 -8.00 -26.08 -0.57
C ASP A 28 -8.82 -25.64 -1.80
N MET A 29 -8.78 -24.36 -2.16
CA MET A 29 -9.49 -23.85 -3.36
C MET A 29 -8.93 -24.45 -4.65
N VAL A 30 -7.61 -24.60 -4.75
CA VAL A 30 -6.96 -25.24 -5.90
C VAL A 30 -7.30 -26.73 -5.95
N ALA A 31 -7.41 -27.41 -4.82
CA ALA A 31 -7.78 -28.81 -4.75
C ALA A 31 -9.23 -29.06 -5.20
N ASP A 32 -10.18 -28.18 -4.83
CA ASP A 32 -11.60 -28.31 -5.17
C ASP A 32 -11.92 -27.87 -6.61
N GLU A 33 -11.46 -26.68 -7.01
CA GLU A 33 -11.81 -26.08 -8.31
C GLU A 33 -10.76 -26.31 -9.42
N GLY A 34 -9.58 -26.83 -9.06
CA GLY A 34 -8.48 -27.02 -10.01
C GLY A 34 -8.04 -25.71 -10.64
N GLN A 35 -7.81 -25.72 -11.96
CA GLN A 35 -7.38 -24.52 -12.70
C GLN A 35 -8.49 -23.47 -12.86
N ALA A 36 -9.74 -23.76 -12.51
CA ALA A 36 -10.83 -22.79 -12.62
C ALA A 36 -10.71 -21.66 -11.58
N VAL A 37 -10.08 -21.93 -10.43
CA VAL A 37 -9.89 -20.96 -9.34
C VAL A 37 -9.22 -19.67 -9.82
N TRP A 38 -8.21 -19.78 -10.70
CA TRP A 38 -7.48 -18.64 -11.24
C TRP A 38 -8.31 -17.73 -12.13
N LYS A 39 -9.41 -18.23 -12.72
CA LYS A 39 -10.36 -17.40 -13.47
C LYS A 39 -11.24 -16.57 -12.54
N ARG A 40 -11.50 -17.08 -11.34
CA ARG A 40 -12.34 -16.42 -10.32
C ARG A 40 -11.52 -15.48 -9.43
N TRP A 41 -10.29 -15.88 -9.13
CA TRP A 41 -9.37 -15.21 -8.23
C TRP A 41 -8.01 -15.00 -8.92
N PRO A 42 -7.93 -14.04 -9.86
CA PRO A 42 -6.72 -13.85 -10.67
C PRO A 42 -5.51 -13.35 -9.87
N THR A 43 -5.73 -12.76 -8.69
CA THR A 43 -4.69 -12.27 -7.79
C THR A 43 -4.30 -13.27 -6.70
N GLY A 44 -4.85 -14.50 -6.74
CA GLY A 44 -4.56 -15.53 -5.75
C GLY A 44 -4.85 -15.10 -4.31
N ILE A 45 -3.97 -15.50 -3.39
CA ILE A 45 -4.05 -15.15 -1.95
C ILE A 45 -4.04 -13.64 -1.69
N ALA A 46 -3.42 -12.84 -2.57
CA ALA A 46 -3.37 -11.39 -2.42
C ALA A 46 -4.76 -10.75 -2.50
N GLY A 47 -5.67 -11.36 -3.26
CA GLY A 47 -7.07 -10.92 -3.36
C GLY A 47 -7.93 -11.23 -2.14
N HIS A 48 -7.39 -11.93 -1.14
CA HIS A 48 -8.15 -12.34 0.02
C HIS A 48 -8.60 -11.10 0.84
N PRO A 49 -9.87 -11.02 1.30
CA PRO A 49 -10.39 -9.84 2.00
C PRO A 49 -9.58 -9.40 3.23
N ARG A 50 -8.96 -10.34 3.94
CA ARG A 50 -8.08 -10.04 5.09
C ARG A 50 -6.80 -9.32 4.68
N VAL A 51 -6.18 -9.70 3.55
CA VAL A 51 -5.00 -9.02 3.01
C VAL A 51 -5.37 -7.58 2.65
N LEU A 52 -6.48 -7.40 1.93
CA LEU A 52 -6.95 -6.07 1.53
C LEU A 52 -7.31 -5.18 2.72
N ALA A 53 -7.88 -5.76 3.80
CA ALA A 53 -8.19 -5.03 5.02
C ALA A 53 -6.92 -4.53 5.73
N ILE A 54 -5.89 -5.39 5.85
CA ILE A 54 -4.59 -5.02 6.41
C ILE A 54 -3.92 -3.94 5.54
N PHE A 55 -3.85 -4.15 4.23
CA PHE A 55 -3.30 -3.17 3.30
C PHE A 55 -3.99 -1.80 3.45
N ARG A 56 -5.33 -1.76 3.42
CA ARG A 56 -6.10 -0.52 3.55
C ARG A 56 -5.86 0.19 4.87
N LYS A 57 -5.80 -0.56 5.98
CA LYS A 57 -5.54 -0.02 7.32
C LYS A 57 -4.22 0.76 7.34
N HIS A 58 -3.14 0.11 6.91
CA HIS A 58 -1.80 0.72 6.93
C HIS A 58 -1.64 1.80 5.86
N TYR A 59 -2.28 1.66 4.70
CA TYR A 59 -2.30 2.70 3.68
C TYR A 59 -2.88 4.01 4.23
N LEU A 60 -4.05 3.94 4.88
CA LEU A 60 -4.71 5.12 5.46
C LEU A 60 -3.90 5.72 6.61
N GLU A 61 -3.14 4.90 7.34
CA GLU A 61 -2.26 5.39 8.39
C GLU A 61 -1.07 6.18 7.84
N ILE A 62 -0.46 5.73 6.73
CA ILE A 62 0.59 6.49 6.05
C ILE A 62 0.01 7.79 5.47
N VAL A 63 -1.20 7.76 4.90
CA VAL A 63 -1.87 8.99 4.44
C VAL A 63 -2.12 9.97 5.59
N ALA A 64 -2.60 9.48 6.74
CA ALA A 64 -2.79 10.31 7.93
C ALA A 64 -1.44 10.86 8.45
N TRP A 65 -0.38 10.05 8.41
CA TRP A 65 0.97 10.46 8.76
C TRP A 65 1.46 11.59 7.86
N ASN A 66 1.35 11.44 6.53
CA ASN A 66 1.72 12.47 5.56
C ASN A 66 0.94 13.77 5.78
N ASN A 67 -0.38 13.68 5.97
CA ASN A 67 -1.23 14.84 6.18
C ASN A 67 -0.85 15.62 7.45
N ALA A 68 -0.39 14.93 8.50
CA ALA A 68 0.08 15.56 9.73
C ALA A 68 1.43 16.27 9.58
N GLN A 69 2.21 15.96 8.52
CA GLN A 69 3.46 16.67 8.18
C GLN A 69 3.22 17.93 7.36
N VAL A 70 2.04 18.10 6.76
CA VAL A 70 1.65 19.33 6.09
C VAL A 70 1.37 20.39 7.16
N ALA A 71 2.18 21.44 7.20
CA ALA A 71 1.98 22.54 8.14
C ALA A 71 0.62 23.22 7.90
N GLU A 72 -0.17 23.42 8.96
CA GLU A 72 -1.37 24.27 8.89
C GLU A 72 -0.95 25.71 8.57
N GLY A 73 -1.20 26.16 7.33
CA GLY A 73 -1.24 27.58 6.99
C GLY A 73 -0.06 28.17 6.18
N ASP A 74 0.52 27.44 5.22
CA ASP A 74 1.59 28.02 4.37
C ASP A 74 1.45 27.66 2.88
N GLU A 75 0.22 27.70 2.35
CA GLU A 75 0.05 27.87 0.90
C GLU A 75 -0.23 29.35 0.60
N PRO A 76 0.78 30.17 0.25
CA PRO A 76 0.51 31.46 -0.35
C PRO A 76 -0.26 31.26 -1.66
N GLU A 77 -1.29 32.07 -1.91
CA GLU A 77 -2.13 32.05 -3.12
C GLU A 77 -1.32 32.19 -4.43
N GLU A 78 -0.08 32.72 -4.35
CA GLU A 78 0.85 32.86 -5.49
C GLU A 78 2.17 32.11 -5.23
N LYS A 79 2.36 30.97 -5.90
CA LYS A 79 3.55 30.09 -5.81
C LYS A 79 4.66 30.41 -6.83
N TRP A 80 4.49 31.45 -7.66
CA TRP A 80 5.47 31.79 -8.71
C TRP A 80 6.53 32.76 -8.16
N GLY A 81 7.79 32.31 -8.12
CA GLY A 81 8.95 33.18 -7.84
C GLY A 81 9.36 33.33 -6.38
N ILE A 82 8.74 32.61 -5.44
CA ILE A 82 9.21 32.51 -4.05
C ILE A 82 10.07 31.26 -3.94
N ASP A 83 11.36 31.45 -3.72
CA ASP A 83 12.28 30.35 -3.43
C ASP A 83 11.88 29.75 -2.07
N SER A 84 11.19 28.61 -2.11
CA SER A 84 10.67 27.96 -0.91
C SER A 84 11.83 27.40 -0.10
N SER A 85 12.38 28.22 0.78
CA SER A 85 13.25 27.79 1.88
C SER A 85 12.44 27.11 3.00
N GLY A 86 11.43 26.32 2.60
CA GLY A 86 10.60 25.53 3.49
C GLY A 86 11.33 24.25 3.90
N ARG A 87 11.27 23.91 5.19
CA ARG A 87 11.72 22.61 5.69
C ARG A 87 11.15 21.51 4.79
N SER A 88 12.03 20.64 4.29
CA SER A 88 11.65 19.47 3.49
C SER A 88 10.57 18.71 4.26
N GLN A 89 9.31 18.78 3.81
CA GLN A 89 8.24 17.98 4.39
C GLN A 89 8.59 16.52 4.11
N SER A 90 8.64 15.69 5.16
CA SER A 90 8.82 14.26 5.00
C SER A 90 7.52 13.68 4.47
N PHE A 91 7.48 13.40 3.18
CA PHE A 91 6.35 12.76 2.51
C PHE A 91 6.77 11.37 2.04
N GLU A 92 5.98 10.36 2.38
CA GLU A 92 6.25 8.97 2.00
C GLU A 92 5.12 8.41 1.14
N TRP A 93 5.47 7.73 0.05
CA TRP A 93 4.48 7.08 -0.81
C TRP A 93 4.03 5.76 -0.18
N PRO A 94 2.73 5.58 0.14
CA PRO A 94 2.27 4.35 0.78
C PRO A 94 2.59 3.09 -0.03
N VAL A 95 2.62 3.20 -1.36
CA VAL A 95 2.92 2.08 -2.29
C VAL A 95 4.40 1.67 -2.20
N GLU A 96 5.31 2.64 -2.09
CA GLU A 96 6.73 2.35 -1.88
C GLU A 96 6.91 1.55 -0.60
N ILE A 97 6.24 1.97 0.48
CA ILE A 97 6.36 1.31 1.80
C ILE A 97 5.68 -0.07 1.84
N LEU A 98 4.45 -0.18 1.31
CA LEU A 98 3.58 -1.35 1.54
C LEU A 98 3.61 -2.41 0.43
N ILE A 99 4.21 -2.10 -0.73
CA ILE A 99 4.29 -3.02 -1.87
C ILE A 99 5.74 -3.18 -2.31
N ILE A 100 6.42 -2.09 -2.67
CA ILE A 100 7.74 -2.16 -3.33
C ILE A 100 8.83 -2.57 -2.34
N ASN A 101 8.91 -1.88 -1.20
CA ASN A 101 9.95 -2.11 -0.19
C ASN A 101 9.80 -3.45 0.53
N ILE A 102 8.59 -4.01 0.59
CA ILE A 102 8.35 -5.27 1.31
C ILE A 102 9.20 -6.41 0.77
N ARG A 103 9.46 -6.43 -0.54
CA ARG A 103 10.36 -7.43 -1.16
C ARG A 103 11.76 -7.42 -0.55
N HIS A 104 12.21 -6.29 -0.03
CA HIS A 104 13.51 -6.17 0.64
C HIS A 104 13.44 -6.58 2.11
N PHE A 105 12.38 -6.20 2.82
CA PHE A 105 12.27 -6.39 4.28
C PHE A 105 11.66 -7.74 4.70
N ALA A 106 10.81 -8.34 3.86
CA ALA A 106 10.11 -9.60 4.11
C ALA A 106 9.88 -10.36 2.79
N PRO A 107 10.95 -10.95 2.21
CA PRO A 107 10.86 -11.66 0.92
C PRO A 107 9.89 -12.85 0.92
N GLU A 108 9.61 -13.45 2.07
CA GLU A 108 8.64 -14.52 2.25
C GLU A 108 7.19 -14.11 1.94
N LEU A 109 6.88 -12.81 2.03
CA LEU A 109 5.55 -12.26 1.68
C LEU A 109 5.37 -12.09 0.16
N GLN A 110 6.37 -12.43 -0.65
CA GLN A 110 6.33 -12.28 -2.10
C GLN A 110 5.05 -12.87 -2.76
N PRO A 111 4.54 -14.05 -2.38
CA PRO A 111 3.30 -14.59 -2.95
C PRO A 111 2.08 -13.69 -2.74
N ILE A 112 2.05 -12.94 -1.65
CA ILE A 112 0.98 -11.96 -1.36
C ILE A 112 1.26 -10.66 -2.11
N ILE A 113 2.49 -10.15 -2.07
CA ILE A 113 2.83 -8.85 -2.67
C ILE A 113 2.72 -8.88 -4.19
N ASP A 114 3.10 -9.97 -4.86
CA ASP A 114 3.07 -10.06 -6.32
C ASP A 114 1.65 -10.02 -6.90
N GLY A 115 0.64 -10.38 -6.10
CA GLY A 115 -0.78 -10.25 -6.48
C GLY A 115 -1.39 -8.88 -6.17
N LEU A 116 -0.69 -8.00 -5.44
CA LEU A 116 -1.15 -6.64 -5.17
C LEU A 116 -0.75 -5.71 -6.32
N CYS A 117 -1.74 -5.25 -7.08
CA CYS A 117 -1.55 -4.23 -8.10
C CYS A 117 -2.11 -2.89 -7.59
N PHE A 118 -1.26 -1.88 -7.50
CA PHE A 118 -1.71 -0.50 -7.28
C PHE A 118 -1.97 0.16 -8.64
N VAL A 119 -3.22 0.54 -8.87
CA VAL A 119 -3.60 1.37 -10.02
C VAL A 119 -3.83 2.79 -9.50
N PRO A 120 -2.97 3.77 -9.83
CA PRO A 120 -3.21 5.16 -9.49
C PRO A 120 -4.38 5.69 -10.33
N MET A 121 -5.62 5.41 -9.91
CA MET A 121 -6.78 6.10 -10.48
C MET A 121 -6.81 7.51 -9.88
N ALA A 122 -6.74 8.52 -10.75
CA ALA A 122 -6.62 9.96 -10.46
C ALA A 122 -5.20 10.55 -10.35
N MET A 123 -4.16 9.91 -10.90
CA MET A 123 -2.99 10.67 -11.39
C MET A 123 -3.31 11.07 -12.83
N ASN A 124 -3.73 12.32 -13.03
CA ASN A 124 -4.35 12.83 -14.25
C ASN A 124 -3.60 12.47 -15.55
N PRO A 125 -4.24 11.82 -16.55
CA PRO A 125 -3.77 11.90 -17.93
C PRO A 125 -4.14 13.23 -18.61
N ASP A 126 -5.13 13.97 -18.06
CA ASP A 126 -5.72 15.19 -18.64
C ASP A 126 -5.85 16.33 -17.60
N ASP A 127 -4.77 16.70 -16.89
CA ASP A 127 -4.71 18.00 -16.18
C ASP A 127 -4.54 19.19 -17.16
N GLU A 128 -5.31 19.18 -18.24
CA GLU A 128 -5.72 20.37 -19.00
C GLU A 128 -7.24 20.36 -19.05
N VAL A 129 -7.89 21.05 -18.10
CA VAL A 129 -9.28 21.48 -18.29
C VAL A 129 -9.47 22.89 -17.73
N GLU A 130 -9.32 23.83 -18.67
CA GLU A 130 -9.67 25.26 -18.76
C GLU A 130 -9.07 26.28 -17.77
#